data_AF-A0A9E3CWK4-F1
#
_entry.id   AF-A0A9E3CWK4-F1
#
_cell.length_a   1.000
_cell.length_b   1.000
_cell.length_c   1.000
_cell.angle_alpha   90.00
_cell.angle_beta   90.00
_cell.angle_gamma   90.00
#
_symmetry.space_group_name_H-M   'P 1'
#
loop_
_entity.id
_entity.type
_entity.pdbx_description
1 polymer ?
#
loop_
_entity_poly.entity_id
_entity_poly.type
_entity_poly.pdbx_seq_one_letter_code
_entity_poly.pdbx_strand_id
1 'polypeptide(L)'
;MNPWLIGFLAWLVPGLGHLMQGRVLRGIVSAVTILLMFVLGVSIGGHIYGLRETGEGLLSSLFGLCDMGAGALYLFSKFTGLAVNERPEQATAEYGSVFLMVAGLLNLILALDAFDIRAGRKA
;
A
#
# COMPACT_ATOMS: atom_id res chain seq x y z
N MET A 1 21.23 2.20 12.03
CA MET A 1 19.75 2.39 12.11
C MET A 1 19.10 1.20 12.77
N ASN A 2 18.12 1.48 13.65
CA ASN A 2 17.26 0.49 14.30
C ASN A 2 16.38 -0.21 13.23
N PRO A 3 16.28 -1.56 13.20
CA PRO A 3 15.40 -2.28 12.28
C PRO A 3 13.98 -1.71 12.25
N TRP A 4 13.41 -1.40 13.41
CA TRP A 4 12.05 -0.88 13.53
C TRP A 4 11.83 0.42 12.74
N LEU A 5 12.82 1.32 12.76
CA LEU A 5 12.76 2.57 12.00
C LEU A 5 12.76 2.29 10.50
N ILE A 6 13.57 1.34 10.03
CA ILE A 6 13.60 0.98 8.61
C ILE A 6 12.28 0.37 8.18
N GLY A 7 11.72 -0.56 8.95
CA GLY A 7 10.42 -1.16 8.65
C GLY A 7 9.31 -0.10 8.57
N PHE A 8 9.26 0.82 9.54
CA PHE A 8 8.29 1.91 9.55
C PHE A 8 8.44 2.84 8.33
N LEU A 9 9.67 3.24 8.01
CA LEU A 9 9.96 4.09 6.87
C LEU A 9 9.68 3.39 5.52
N ALA A 10 9.92 2.08 5.44
CA ALA A 10 9.60 1.26 4.28
C ALA A 10 8.09 1.13 4.07
N TRP A 11 7.32 1.00 5.15
CA TRP A 11 5.86 1.00 5.09
C TRP A 11 5.32 2.38 4.71
N LEU A 12 5.88 3.45 5.29
CA LEU A 12 5.42 4.81 5.02
C LEU A 12 5.65 5.21 3.56
N VAL A 13 6.86 4.96 3.03
CA VAL A 13 7.23 5.31 1.66
C VAL A 13 7.67 4.05 0.91
N PRO A 14 6.90 3.60 -0.10
CA PRO A 14 7.23 2.43 -0.89
C PRO A 14 8.68 2.41 -1.38
N GLY A 15 9.40 1.33 -1.09
CA GLY A 15 10.78 1.09 -1.51
C GLY A 15 11.87 1.84 -0.74
N LEU A 16 11.52 2.82 0.12
CA LEU A 16 12.49 3.63 0.84
C LEU A 16 13.36 2.79 1.80
N GLY A 17 12.79 1.76 2.43
CA GLY A 17 13.53 0.86 3.32
C GLY A 17 14.67 0.10 2.64
N HIS A 18 14.48 -0.34 1.39
CA HIS A 18 15.52 -1.02 0.62
C HIS A 18 16.57 -0.03 0.10
N LEU A 19 16.15 1.18 -0.31
CA LEU A 19 17.05 2.25 -0.72
C LEU A 19 18.01 2.65 0.40
N MET A 20 17.48 2.84 1.62
CA MET A 20 18.28 3.17 2.81
C MET A 20 19.31 2.10 3.19
N GLN A 21 19.10 0.86 2.75
CA GLN A 21 20.01 -0.26 2.97
C GLN A 21 20.98 -0.47 1.81
N GLY A 22 21.03 0.45 0.83
CA GLY A 22 21.88 0.36 -0.35
C GLY A 22 21.36 -0.59 -1.44
N ARG A 23 20.17 -1.18 -1.27
CA ARG A 23 19.57 -2.12 -2.24
C ARG A 23 18.74 -1.36 -3.27
N VAL A 24 19.42 -0.56 -4.09
CA VAL A 24 18.81 0.39 -5.02
C VAL A 24 17.79 -0.28 -5.95
N LEU A 25 18.18 -1.39 -6.60
CA LEU A 25 17.30 -2.09 -7.53
C LEU A 25 15.99 -2.55 -6.87
N ARG A 26 16.10 -3.19 -5.69
CA ARG A 26 14.92 -3.65 -4.93
C ARG A 26 14.03 -2.48 -4.54
N GLY A 27 14.61 -1.37 -4.07
CA GLY A 27 13.88 -0.17 -3.69
C GLY A 27 13.16 0.51 -4.86
N ILE A 28 13.82 0.64 -6.01
CA ILE A 28 13.20 1.24 -7.20
C ILE A 28 12.09 0.34 -7.75
N VAL A 29 12.36 -0.96 -7.92
CA VAL A 29 11.36 -1.90 -8.47
C VAL A 29 10.13 -1.98 -7.58
N SER A 30 10.31 -2.01 -6.24
CA SER A 30 9.19 -1.99 -5.30
C SER A 30 8.39 -0.69 -5.38
N ALA A 31 9.07 0.47 -5.32
CA ALA A 31 8.43 1.77 -5.42
C ALA A 31 7.62 1.92 -6.71
N VAL A 32 8.23 1.59 -7.86
CA VAL A 32 7.59 1.68 -9.17
C VAL A 32 6.40 0.72 -9.27
N THR A 33 6.55 -0.53 -8.83
CA THR A 33 5.46 -1.53 -8.88
C THR A 33 4.27 -1.07 -8.06
N ILE A 34 4.50 -0.67 -6.80
CA ILE A 34 3.43 -0.24 -5.90
C ILE A 34 2.76 1.03 -6.44
N LEU A 35 3.55 2.00 -6.91
CA LEU A 35 3.02 3.24 -7.47
C LEU A 35 2.18 2.99 -8.73
N LEU A 36 2.65 2.12 -9.64
CA LEU A 36 1.90 1.77 -10.84
C LEU A 36 0.59 1.07 -10.50
N MET A 37 0.60 0.07 -9.61
CA MET A 37 -0.62 -0.61 -9.17
C MET A 37 -1.60 0.38 -8.54
N PHE A 38 -1.11 1.29 -7.70
CA PHE A 38 -1.93 2.31 -7.07
C PHE A 38 -2.56 3.27 -8.09
N VAL A 39 -1.73 3.86 -8.97
CA VAL A 39 -2.20 4.81 -10.00
C VAL A 39 -3.18 4.13 -10.96
N LEU A 40 -2.90 2.90 -11.40
CA LEU A 40 -3.80 2.14 -12.25
C LEU A 40 -5.13 1.86 -11.52
N GLY A 41 -5.07 1.40 -10.27
CA GLY A 41 -6.25 1.14 -9.44
C GLY A 41 -7.14 2.38 -9.31
N VAL A 42 -6.57 3.54 -9.01
CA VAL A 42 -7.30 4.82 -8.97
C VAL A 42 -7.87 5.17 -10.36
N SER A 43 -7.09 5.00 -11.43
CA SER A 43 -7.48 5.42 -12.79
C SER A 43 -8.68 4.66 -13.35
N ILE A 44 -8.86 3.39 -12.97
CA ILE A 44 -9.95 2.53 -13.44
C ILE A 44 -11.16 2.50 -12.50
N GLY A 45 -11.22 3.46 -11.57
CA GLY A 45 -12.37 3.67 -10.69
C GLY A 45 -12.32 2.88 -9.39
N GLY A 46 -11.14 2.42 -8.96
CA GLY A 46 -10.97 1.71 -7.69
C GLY A 46 -11.36 2.56 -6.48
N HIS A 47 -11.77 1.87 -5.42
CA HIS A 47 -12.16 2.44 -4.15
C HIS A 47 -11.23 1.97 -3.02
N ILE A 48 -10.89 2.89 -2.12
CA ILE A 48 -10.11 2.63 -0.90
C ILE A 48 -11.03 2.57 0.31
N TYR A 49 -11.04 1.43 0.96
CA TYR A 49 -11.90 1.15 2.10
C TYR A 49 -11.37 1.79 3.39
N GLY A 50 -12.29 2.13 4.30
CA GLY A 50 -11.95 2.61 5.65
C GLY A 50 -11.97 1.49 6.71
N LEU A 51 -11.18 1.64 7.77
CA LEU A 51 -11.16 0.70 8.91
C LEU A 51 -12.46 0.70 9.74
N ARG A 52 -13.30 1.73 9.60
CA ARG A 52 -14.54 1.88 10.37
C ARG A 52 -15.58 2.67 9.57
N GLU A 53 -16.07 2.05 8.52
CA GLU A 53 -17.26 2.49 7.79
C GLU A 53 -18.46 1.86 8.52
N THR A 54 -19.17 2.64 9.33
CA THR A 54 -20.13 2.19 10.37
C THR A 54 -21.37 1.43 9.84
N GLY A 55 -21.44 1.14 8.53
CA GLY A 55 -22.57 0.48 7.87
C GLY A 55 -22.22 -0.74 7.01
N GLU A 56 -20.95 -1.01 6.76
CA GLU A 56 -20.52 -2.10 5.89
C GLU A 56 -19.72 -3.14 6.67
N GLY A 57 -20.04 -4.41 6.50
CA GLY A 57 -19.63 -5.50 7.39
C GLY A 57 -18.12 -5.70 7.58
N LEU A 58 -17.76 -6.75 8.33
CA LEU A 58 -16.37 -7.12 8.66
C LEU A 58 -15.45 -7.13 7.42
N LEU A 59 -15.95 -7.54 6.26
CA LEU A 59 -15.18 -7.62 5.02
C LEU A 59 -14.61 -6.26 4.57
N SER A 60 -15.42 -5.19 4.58
CA SER A 60 -14.98 -3.85 4.18
C SER A 60 -13.87 -3.33 5.12
N SER A 61 -13.95 -3.65 6.42
CA SER A 61 -12.89 -3.31 7.37
C SER A 61 -11.58 -4.07 7.10
N LEU A 62 -11.66 -5.33 6.64
CA LEU A 62 -10.48 -6.11 6.25
C LEU A 62 -9.84 -5.53 4.99
N PHE A 63 -10.64 -5.12 4.00
CA PHE A 63 -10.11 -4.43 2.81
C PHE A 63 -9.45 -3.10 3.18
N GLY A 64 -10.05 -2.33 4.10
CA GLY A 64 -9.44 -1.10 4.60
C GLY A 64 -8.11 -1.33 5.32
N LEU A 65 -7.97 -2.47 6.02
CA LEU A 65 -6.70 -2.87 6.63
C LEU A 65 -5.64 -3.20 5.58
N CYS A 66 -6.03 -3.85 4.48
CA CYS A 66 -5.13 -4.10 3.35
C CYS A 66 -4.70 -2.79 2.67
N ASP A 67 -5.63 -1.88 2.40
CA ASP A 67 -5.35 -0.60 1.76
C ASP A 67 -4.46 0.31 2.61
N MET A 68 -4.64 0.30 3.94
CA MET A 68 -3.76 1.00 4.89
C MET A 68 -2.30 0.53 4.76
N GLY A 69 -2.09 -0.68 4.26
CA GLY A 69 -0.77 -1.20 3.93
C GLY A 69 0.02 -0.34 2.94
N ALA A 70 -0.65 0.46 2.11
CA ALA A 70 -0.02 1.36 1.13
C ALA A 70 0.66 2.58 1.77
N GLY A 71 0.53 2.77 3.10
CA GLY A 71 1.25 3.78 3.86
C GLY A 71 0.87 5.21 3.44
N ALA A 72 1.85 6.00 2.99
CA ALA A 72 1.61 7.38 2.57
C ALA A 72 0.64 7.49 1.38
N LEU A 73 0.57 6.49 0.50
CA LEU A 73 -0.37 6.52 -0.64
C LEU A 73 -1.83 6.46 -0.17
N TYR A 74 -2.13 5.63 0.83
CA TYR A 74 -3.45 5.55 1.45
C TYR A 74 -3.83 6.88 2.11
N LEU A 75 -2.91 7.44 2.91
CA LEU A 75 -3.13 8.73 3.58
C LEU A 75 -3.34 9.86 2.57
N PHE A 76 -2.55 9.87 1.49
CA PHE A 76 -2.68 10.83 0.39
C PHE A 76 -4.05 10.72 -0.29
N SER A 77 -4.52 9.50 -0.54
CA SER A 77 -5.84 9.26 -1.13
C SER A 77 -6.97 9.76 -0.24
N LYS A 78 -6.93 9.44 1.07
CA LYS A 78 -7.93 9.92 2.03
C LYS A 78 -7.90 11.44 2.18
N PHE A 79 -6.72 12.07 2.15
CA PHE A 79 -6.59 13.52 2.27
C PHE A 79 -7.10 14.28 1.04
N THR A 80 -6.84 13.74 -0.16
CA THR A 80 -7.26 14.36 -1.43
C THR A 80 -8.68 13.98 -1.85
N GLY A 81 -9.29 12.99 -1.19
CA GLY A 81 -10.57 12.40 -1.61
C GLY A 81 -10.47 11.52 -2.86
N LEU A 82 -9.26 11.18 -3.30
CA LEU A 82 -9.03 10.27 -4.43
C LEU A 82 -9.43 8.85 -4.06
N ALA A 83 -10.14 8.16 -4.95
CA ALA A 83 -10.61 6.79 -4.74
C ALA A 83 -11.43 6.58 -3.45
N VAL A 84 -11.99 7.64 -2.85
CA VAL A 84 -12.84 7.52 -1.64
C VAL A 84 -14.31 7.36 -1.98
N ASN A 85 -14.74 7.79 -3.17
CA ASN A 85 -16.12 7.61 -3.60
C ASN A 85 -16.22 6.32 -4.41
N GLU A 86 -17.07 5.40 -3.98
CA GLU A 86 -17.40 4.23 -4.78
C GLU A 86 -18.08 4.66 -6.09
N ARG A 87 -17.66 4.03 -7.19
CA ARG A 87 -18.27 4.20 -8.52
C ARG A 87 -18.75 2.83 -9.03
N PRO A 88 -19.73 2.21 -8.35
CA PRO A 88 -20.18 0.85 -8.66
C PRO A 88 -20.77 0.73 -10.08
N GLU A 89 -21.13 1.85 -10.71
CA GLU A 89 -21.57 1.90 -12.11
C GLU A 89 -20.49 1.51 -13.13
N GLN A 90 -19.20 1.51 -12.75
CA GLN A 90 -18.10 1.13 -13.61
C GLN A 90 -17.74 -0.34 -13.42
N ALA A 91 -17.89 -1.16 -14.46
CA ALA A 91 -17.51 -2.58 -14.42
C ALA A 91 -16.01 -2.82 -14.08
N THR A 92 -15.17 -1.79 -14.20
CA THR A 92 -13.74 -1.85 -13.86
C THR A 92 -13.41 -1.50 -12.41
N ALA A 93 -14.36 -0.94 -11.65
CA ALA A 93 -14.12 -0.43 -10.30
C ALA A 93 -13.69 -1.54 -9.33
N GLU A 94 -14.31 -2.72 -9.40
CA GLU A 94 -13.95 -3.87 -8.57
C GLU A 94 -12.49 -4.28 -8.78
N TYR A 95 -12.04 -4.34 -10.05
CA TYR A 95 -10.63 -4.61 -10.36
C TYR A 95 -9.72 -3.50 -9.85
N GLY A 96 -10.14 -2.24 -9.95
CA GLY A 96 -9.42 -1.09 -9.41
C GLY A 96 -9.17 -1.21 -7.91
N SER A 97 -10.18 -1.56 -7.13
CA SER A 97 -10.07 -1.79 -5.69
C SER A 97 -9.12 -2.95 -5.37
N VAL A 98 -9.14 -4.03 -6.16
CA VAL A 98 -8.18 -5.13 -6.01
C VAL A 98 -6.73 -4.68 -6.27
N PHE A 99 -6.49 -3.84 -7.27
CA PHE A 99 -5.17 -3.27 -7.52
C PHE A 99 -4.65 -2.45 -6.33
N LEU A 100 -5.51 -1.63 -5.73
CA LEU A 100 -5.19 -0.82 -4.54
C LEU A 100 -4.88 -1.70 -3.33
N MET A 101 -5.70 -2.72 -3.10
CA MET A 101 -5.52 -3.69 -2.03
C MET A 101 -4.19 -4.46 -2.18
N VAL A 102 -3.87 -4.95 -3.38
CA VAL A 102 -2.63 -5.67 -3.65
C VAL A 102 -1.42 -4.74 -3.51
N ALA A 103 -1.52 -3.48 -3.95
CA ALA A 103 -0.46 -2.49 -3.72
C ALA A 103 -0.18 -2.29 -2.22
N GLY A 104 -1.23 -2.22 -1.40
CA GLY A 104 -1.10 -2.08 0.05
C GLY A 104 -0.48 -3.30 0.73
N LEU A 105 -0.96 -4.50 0.41
CA LEU A 105 -0.40 -5.74 0.94
C LEU A 105 1.05 -5.96 0.51
N LEU A 106 1.38 -5.68 -0.76
CA LEU A 106 2.73 -5.80 -1.28
C LEU A 106 3.69 -4.84 -0.56
N ASN A 107 3.25 -3.60 -0.30
CA ASN A 107 4.04 -2.63 0.46
C ASN A 107 4.32 -3.09 1.89
N LEU A 108 3.31 -3.68 2.57
CA LEU A 108 3.51 -4.28 3.90
C LEU A 108 4.52 -5.42 3.89
N ILE A 109 4.41 -6.36 2.95
CA ILE A 109 5.34 -7.49 2.83
C ILE A 109 6.77 -6.98 2.58
N LEU A 110 6.93 -5.98 1.72
CA LEU A 110 8.23 -5.38 1.42
C LEU A 110 8.80 -4.59 2.61
N ALA A 111 7.94 -3.94 3.40
CA ALA A 111 8.36 -3.27 4.63
C ALA A 111 8.88 -4.28 5.66
N LEU A 112 8.21 -5.43 5.80
CA LEU A 112 8.67 -6.54 6.64
C LEU A 112 9.97 -7.16 6.11
N ASP A 113 10.11 -7.33 4.80
CA ASP A 113 11.38 -7.78 4.18
C ASP A 113 12.52 -6.81 4.49
N ALA A 114 12.30 -5.50 4.36
CA ALA A 114 13.29 -4.48 4.71
C ALA A 114 13.67 -4.53 6.20
N PHE A 115 12.70 -4.77 7.09
CA PHE A 115 12.92 -4.96 8.52
C PHE A 115 13.76 -6.22 8.79
N ASP A 116 13.42 -7.35 8.18
CA ASP A 116 14.12 -8.63 8.34
C ASP A 116 15.58 -8.57 7.88
N ILE A 117 15.84 -7.92 6.75
CA ILE A 117 17.20 -7.70 6.25
C ILE A 117 18.00 -6.91 7.29
N ARG A 118 17.43 -5.82 7.81
CA ARG A 118 18.14 -4.99 8.80
C ARG A 118 18.31 -5.70 10.15
N ALA A 119 17.37 -6.55 10.52
CA ALA A 119 17.43 -7.36 11.72
C ALA A 119 18.41 -8.55 11.60
N GLY A 120 19.03 -8.77 10.42
CA GLY A 120 19.97 -9.86 10.18
C GLY A 120 19.31 -11.23 10.09
N ARG A 121 17.98 -11.29 9.95
CA ARG A 121 17.23 -12.55 9.76
C ARG A 121 17.27 -13.05 8.32
N LYS A 122 17.63 -12.18 7.38
CA LYS A 122 17.65 -12.46 5.95
C LYS A 122 18.82 -11.74 5.28
N ALA A 123 19.47 -12.42 4.33
CA ALA A 123 20.56 -11.88 3.52
C ALA A 123 20.06 -11.11 2.29
#